data_AF-A0A9D7IYZ6-F1
#
_entry.id   AF-A0A9D7IYZ6-F1
#
_cell.length_a   1.000
_cell.length_b   1.000
_cell.length_c   1.000
_cell.angle_alpha   90.00
_cell.angle_beta   90.00
_cell.angle_gamma   90.00
#
_symmetry.space_group_name_H-M   'P 1'
#
loop_
_entity.id
_entity.type
_entity.pdbx_description
1 polymer ?
#
loop_
_entity_poly.entity_id
_entity_poly.type
_entity_poly.pdbx_seq_one_letter_code
_entity_poly.pdbx_strand_id
1 'polypeptide(L)' 'MKLHTSIFIPKNMTGRLPIILERTPYQAPDQLRAPRKPEVWKQGAFVDEGFIFVFQDIWRPG' A
#
# COMPACT_ATOMS: atom_id res chain seq x y z
N MET A 1 -7.18 14.79 14.04
CA MET A 1 -5.87 14.15 13.80
C MET A 1 -5.84 13.62 12.37
N LYS A 2 -4.74 13.81 11.63
CA LYS A 2 -4.57 13.32 10.24
C LYS A 2 -3.38 12.36 10.20
N LEU A 3 -3.49 11.27 9.45
CA LEU A 3 -2.42 10.29 9.25
C LEU A 3 -1.92 10.36 7.81
N HIS A 4 -0.60 10.22 7.64
CA HIS A 4 -0.02 10.06 6.31
C HIS A 4 -0.47 8.72 5.72
N THR A 5 -0.86 8.72 4.46
CA THR A 5 -1.41 7.56 3.77
C THR A 5 -1.01 7.60 2.30
N SER A 6 -0.37 6.53 1.83
CA SER A 6 0.02 6.33 0.45
C SER A 6 -0.94 5.35 -0.20
N ILE A 7 -1.46 5.71 -1.39
CA ILE A 7 -2.43 4.93 -2.15
C ILE A 7 -1.84 4.64 -3.51
N PHE A 8 -1.71 3.36 -3.85
CA PHE A 8 -1.22 2.90 -5.15
C PHE A 8 -2.38 2.25 -5.92
N ILE A 9 -2.73 2.88 -7.03
CA ILE A 9 -3.84 2.46 -7.91
C ILE A 9 -3.25 1.86 -9.19
N PRO A 10 -3.68 0.66 -9.61
CA PRO A 10 -3.26 0.07 -10.88
C PRO A 10 -3.74 0.94 -12.06
N LYS A 11 -2.85 1.27 -12.98
CA LYS A 11 -3.13 2.24 -14.07
C LYS A 11 -4.12 1.72 -15.11
N ASN A 12 -4.14 0.41 -15.36
CA ASN A 12 -4.87 -0.19 -16.49
C ASN A 12 -6.16 -0.90 -16.06
N MET A 13 -6.67 -0.62 -14.85
CA MET A 13 -7.87 -1.25 -14.31
C MET A 13 -8.89 -0.19 -13.91
N THR A 14 -10.16 -0.46 -14.21
CA THR A 14 -11.26 0.47 -14.00
C THR A 14 -12.38 -0.20 -13.22
N GLY A 15 -13.24 0.60 -12.60
CA GLY A 15 -14.36 0.11 -11.78
C GLY A 15 -14.00 -0.01 -10.29
N ARG A 16 -14.81 -0.76 -9.55
CA ARG A 16 -14.61 -0.98 -8.12
C ARG A 16 -13.54 -2.05 -7.91
N LEU A 17 -12.36 -1.62 -7.48
CA LEU A 17 -11.24 -2.50 -7.18
C LEU A 17 -11.15 -2.78 -5.68
N PRO A 18 -10.76 -4.00 -5.27
CA PRO A 18 -10.56 -4.33 -3.87
C PRO A 18 -9.34 -3.59 -3.30
N ILE A 19 -9.36 -3.35 -1.98
CA ILE A 19 -8.31 -2.63 -1.26
C ILE A 19 -7.61 -3.57 -0.29
N ILE A 20 -6.28 -3.55 -0.29
CA ILE A 20 -5.46 -4.08 0.80
C ILE A 20 -4.88 -2.90 1.58
N LEU A 21 -5.15 -2.87 2.89
CA LEU A 21 -4.65 -1.86 3.81
C LEU A 21 -3.61 -2.46 4.75
N GLU A 22 -2.42 -1.86 4.78
CA GLU A 22 -1.39 -2.09 5.78
C GLU A 22 -1.22 -0.85 6.65
N ARG A 23 -1.21 -1.03 7.98
CA ARG A 23 -0.88 0.03 8.92
C ARG A 23 0.49 -0.23 9.52
N THR A 24 1.38 0.75 9.47
CA THR A 24 2.78 0.56 9.85
C THR A 24 3.32 1.68 10.76
N PRO A 25 4.13 1.36 11.79
CA PRO A 25 4.92 2.37 12.49
C PRO A 25 6.20 2.78 11.74
N TYR A 26 6.53 2.09 10.64
CA TYR A 26 7.82 2.14 9.98
C TYR A 26 7.85 3.01 8.72
N GLN A 27 7.02 4.06 8.69
CA GLN A 27 6.88 4.99 7.56
C GLN A 27 6.28 4.32 6.31
N ALA A 28 5.08 4.76 5.93
CA ALA A 28 4.46 4.39 4.68
C ALA A 28 5.36 4.78 3.50
N PRO A 29 5.48 3.94 2.46
CA PRO A 29 6.32 4.24 1.32
C PRO A 29 5.69 5.32 0.43
N ASP A 30 6.50 6.23 -0.09
CA ASP A 30 6.07 7.20 -1.11
C ASP A 30 6.03 6.60 -2.53
N GLN A 31 6.74 5.49 -2.76
CA GLN A 31 6.84 4.82 -4.05
C GLN A 31 6.93 3.29 -3.88
N LEU A 32 6.28 2.55 -4.77
CA LEU A 32 6.53 1.12 -4.92
C LEU A 32 7.90 0.91 -5.58
N ARG A 33 8.91 0.56 -4.79
CA ARG A 33 10.24 0.18 -5.30
C ARG A 33 10.39 -1.35 -5.32
N ALA A 34 10.43 -1.93 -6.51
CA ALA A 34 10.98 -3.27 -6.70
C ALA A 34 12.52 -3.22 -6.62
N PRO A 35 13.24 -4.17 -5.99
CA PRO A 35 12.83 -5.21 -5.05
C PRO A 35 13.53 -5.00 -3.68
N ARG A 36 13.01 -4.15 -2.79
CA ARG A 36 13.70 -3.89 -1.50
C ARG A 36 12.89 -4.09 -0.22
N LYS A 37 11.67 -4.63 -0.29
CA LYS A 37 10.93 -5.05 0.90
C LYS A 37 10.48 -6.51 0.76
N PRO A 38 11.03 -7.45 1.56
CA PRO A 38 10.66 -8.87 1.56
C PRO A 38 9.16 -9.13 1.77
N GLU A 39 8.43 -8.18 2.37
CA GLU A 39 7.03 -8.36 2.77
C GLU A 39 6.04 -8.06 1.64
N VAL A 40 6.41 -7.19 0.69
CA VAL A 40 5.60 -6.84 -0.50
C VAL A 40 5.60 -7.98 -1.53
N TRP A 41 6.53 -8.95 -1.47
CA TRP A 41 6.53 -10.10 -2.38
C TRP A 41 5.36 -11.07 -2.15
N LYS A 42 4.76 -11.06 -0.96
CA LYS A 42 3.46 -11.75 -0.73
C LYS A 42 2.29 -11.06 -1.44
N GLN A 43 2.50 -9.86 -1.98
CA GLN A 43 1.50 -9.05 -2.70
C GLN A 43 1.58 -9.22 -4.23
N GLY A 44 2.55 -9.97 -4.78
CA GLY A 44 2.71 -10.13 -6.23
C GLY A 44 1.43 -10.61 -6.94
N ALA A 45 0.75 -11.61 -6.37
CA ALA A 45 -0.54 -12.10 -6.88
C ALA A 45 -1.61 -11.00 -6.89
N PHE A 46 -1.67 -10.17 -5.84
CA PHE A 46 -2.67 -9.10 -5.73
C PHE A 46 -2.40 -7.90 -6.65
N VAL A 47 -1.14 -7.68 -7.03
CA VAL A 47 -0.79 -6.68 -8.06
C VAL A 47 -1.37 -7.09 -9.40
N ASP A 48 -1.18 -8.35 -9.79
CA ASP A 48 -1.69 -8.90 -11.05
C ASP A 48 -3.23 -9.00 -11.07
N GLU A 49 -3.86 -9.21 -9.91
CA GLU A 49 -5.32 -9.22 -9.75
C GLU A 49 -5.96 -7.83 -9.65
N GLY A 50 -5.16 -6.77 -9.57
CA GLY A 50 -5.67 -5.40 -9.62
C GLY A 50 -6.10 -4.77 -8.31
N PHE A 51 -5.53 -5.21 -7.19
CA PHE A 51 -5.79 -4.59 -5.91
C PHE A 51 -5.20 -3.18 -5.84
N ILE A 52 -5.91 -2.31 -5.10
CA ILE A 52 -5.38 -1.04 -4.63
C ILE A 52 -4.60 -1.32 -3.34
N PHE A 53 -3.36 -0.84 -3.28
CA PHE A 53 -2.53 -0.93 -2.08
C PHE A 53 -2.57 0.37 -1.30
N VAL A 54 -2.92 0.27 -0.02
CA VAL A 54 -2.96 1.40 0.90
C VAL A 54 -2.00 1.14 2.05
N PHE A 55 -1.06 2.05 2.24
CA PHE A 55 -0.16 2.04 3.39
C PHE A 55 -0.43 3.27 4.23
N GLN A 56 -0.69 3.09 5.51
CA GLN A 56 -0.98 4.18 6.43
C GLN A 56 -0.03 4.13 7.64
N ASP A 57 0.54 5.29 7.98
CA ASP A 57 1.28 5.40 9.22
C ASP A 57 0.35 5.24 10.42
N ILE A 58 0.76 4.43 11.40
CA ILE A 58 0.03 4.42 12.67
C ILE A 58 0.24 5.74 13.38
N TRP A 59 -0.76 6.12 14.16
CA TRP A 59 -0.59 7.17 15.13
C TRP A 59 0.47 6.77 16.16
N ARG A 60 1.42 7.66 16.41
CA ARG A 60 2.29 7.57 17.57
C ARG A 60 1.99 8.73 18.52
N PRO A 61 1.63 8.47 19.78
CA PRO A 61 1.69 9.50 20.80
C PRO A 61 3.15 9.94 20.98
N GLY A 62 3.34 11.24 21.20
CA GLY A 62 4.60 11.80 21.69
C GLY A 62 4.71 11.65 23.19
#